data_AF-A0A329UQD8-F1
#
_entry.id   AF-A0A329UQD8-F1
#
_cell.length_a   1.000
_cell.length_b   1.000
_cell.length_c   1.000
_cell.angle_alpha   90.00
_cell.angle_beta   90.00
_cell.angle_gamma   90.00
#
_symmetry.space_group_name_H-M   'P 1'
#
loop_
_entity.id
_entity.type
_entity.pdbx_description
1 polymer ?
#
loop_
_entity_poly.entity_id
_entity_poly.type
_entity_poly.pdbx_seq_one_letter_code
_entity_poly.pdbx_strand_id
1 'polypeptide(L)'
;MSNISRRQFLKGAGVATLAVAAAGVLAGCSAEEVLTKDVKVVFMCNGATVGDQNYLKVAQDKTTVKVSEIPNNYFPVGYKTVSTGELKIAKLPTGEDGVKVMLDEIEVPVDIYYYEVVDGKEVDRMIFEGVTVYASQKTITKKVAEQYAGDTYTVVGDGPFTINWSNNTVRVEAKKN
;
A
#
# COMPACT_ATOMS: atom_id res chain seq x y z
N MET A 1 54.50 -15.11 39.46
CA MET A 1 54.13 -14.15 38.39
C MET A 1 53.15 -14.85 37.47
N SER A 2 51.85 -14.76 37.74
CA SER A 2 50.94 -13.77 37.14
C SER A 2 50.79 -13.97 35.63
N ASN A 3 49.81 -14.78 35.21
CA ASN A 3 48.53 -14.20 34.79
C ASN A 3 47.44 -15.27 34.66
N ILE A 4 46.43 -15.11 35.51
CA ILE A 4 45.08 -15.65 35.41
C ILE A 4 44.43 -15.05 34.16
N SER A 5 44.08 -15.88 33.18
CA SER A 5 43.09 -15.50 32.16
C SER A 5 41.69 -15.87 32.66
N ARG A 6 40.84 -14.86 32.71
CA ARG A 6 39.55 -14.84 33.39
C ARG A 6 38.42 -15.28 32.45
N ARG A 7 37.43 -15.97 33.05
CA ARG A 7 36.01 -16.12 32.67
C ARG A 7 35.74 -17.03 31.46
N GLN A 8 35.21 -18.24 31.72
CA GLN A 8 33.76 -18.48 31.84
C GLN A 8 33.00 -18.03 30.58
N PHE A 9 32.97 -18.88 29.58
CA PHE A 9 31.86 -18.91 28.62
C PHE A 9 31.21 -20.29 28.70
N LEU A 10 30.44 -20.45 29.76
CA LEU A 10 29.39 -21.46 29.82
C LEU A 10 28.08 -20.77 29.48
N LYS A 11 27.31 -21.41 28.59
CA LYS A 11 25.87 -21.21 28.34
C LYS A 11 25.48 -20.06 27.40
N GLY A 12 25.23 -20.44 26.16
CA GLY A 12 24.32 -19.75 25.25
C GLY A 12 23.68 -20.81 24.37
N ALA A 13 22.50 -21.29 24.79
CA ALA A 13 21.72 -22.31 24.10
C ALA A 13 21.33 -21.83 22.69
N GLY A 14 22.08 -22.26 21.68
CA GLY A 14 21.66 -22.22 20.28
C GLY A 14 20.99 -23.53 19.92
N VAL A 15 19.89 -23.87 20.59
CA VAL A 15 19.04 -25.00 20.17
C VAL A 15 18.34 -24.54 18.91
N ALA A 16 18.79 -25.04 17.77
CA ALA A 16 18.01 -25.03 16.55
C ALA A 16 16.70 -25.77 16.84
N THR A 17 15.62 -25.02 17.08
CA THR A 17 14.27 -25.57 17.02
C THR A 17 13.96 -25.84 15.55
N LEU A 18 14.46 -26.97 15.05
CA LEU A 18 13.80 -27.66 13.95
C LEU A 18 12.35 -27.86 14.40
N ALA A 19 11.40 -27.29 13.65
CA ALA A 19 10.00 -27.58 13.83
C ALA A 19 9.81 -29.09 13.69
N VAL A 20 9.55 -29.75 14.81
CA VAL A 20 9.15 -31.16 14.86
C VAL A 20 7.81 -31.23 14.16
N ALA A 21 7.79 -31.84 12.98
CA ALA A 21 6.55 -32.38 12.41
C ALA A 21 6.10 -33.51 13.35
N ALA A 22 5.08 -33.24 14.17
CA ALA A 22 4.48 -34.24 15.02
C ALA A 22 3.67 -35.22 14.15
N ALA A 23 4.29 -36.34 13.80
CA ALA A 23 3.62 -37.53 13.28
C ALA A 23 3.41 -38.52 14.44
N GLY A 24 2.14 -38.76 14.79
CA GLY A 24 1.65 -39.77 15.75
C GLY A 24 1.62 -39.29 17.20
N VAL A 25 0.62 -39.53 18.04
CA VAL A 25 -0.44 -40.55 18.07
C VAL A 25 -1.55 -40.05 19.01
N LEU A 26 -2.80 -40.01 18.57
CA LEU A 26 -3.98 -40.14 19.44
C LEU A 26 -5.09 -40.84 18.65
N ALA A 27 -5.30 -42.12 18.95
CA ALA A 27 -6.56 -42.78 18.64
C ALA A 27 -7.67 -42.08 19.45
N GLY A 28 -8.66 -41.49 18.76
CA GLY A 28 -9.86 -40.96 19.39
C GLY A 28 -9.86 -39.47 19.77
N CYS A 29 -9.57 -38.58 18.82
CA CYS A 29 -10.21 -37.26 18.76
C CYS A 29 -10.03 -36.76 17.32
N SER A 30 -11.11 -36.34 16.69
CA SER A 30 -11.16 -35.82 15.32
C SER A 30 -9.99 -34.85 15.11
N ALA A 31 -9.20 -35.05 14.05
CA ALA A 31 -8.27 -34.03 13.62
C ALA A 31 -9.07 -32.72 13.50
N GLU A 32 -8.86 -31.78 14.42
CA GLU A 32 -9.42 -30.45 14.30
C GLU A 32 -8.79 -29.87 13.04
N GLU A 33 -9.53 -29.94 11.93
CA GLU A 33 -9.35 -29.00 10.84
C GLU A 33 -9.24 -27.63 11.50
N VAL A 34 -8.10 -26.96 11.31
CA VAL A 34 -7.97 -25.58 11.74
C VAL A 34 -8.95 -24.79 10.89
N LEU A 35 -10.17 -24.65 11.39
CA LEU A 35 -11.24 -23.96 10.69
C LEU A 35 -10.81 -22.50 10.57
N THR A 36 -10.76 -22.04 9.33
CA THR A 36 -10.43 -20.66 9.01
C THR A 36 -11.65 -19.95 8.44
N LYS A 37 -11.74 -18.64 8.66
CA LYS A 37 -12.70 -17.77 8.00
C LYS A 37 -11.99 -16.67 7.25
N ASP A 38 -12.65 -16.15 6.22
CA ASP A 38 -12.18 -14.99 5.49
C ASP A 38 -12.75 -13.71 6.12
N VAL A 39 -11.86 -12.76 6.38
CA VAL A 39 -12.18 -11.44 6.94
C VAL A 39 -11.84 -10.40 5.90
N LYS A 40 -12.83 -9.64 5.46
CA LYS A 40 -12.66 -8.57 4.50
C LYS A 40 -11.95 -7.38 5.12
N VAL A 41 -10.87 -6.91 4.51
CA VAL A 41 -10.17 -5.68 4.90
C VAL A 41 -10.72 -4.52 4.09
N VAL A 42 -11.26 -3.52 4.79
CA VAL A 42 -11.82 -2.32 4.18
C VAL A 42 -11.05 -1.10 4.67
N PHE A 43 -10.36 -0.43 3.75
CA PHE A 43 -9.70 0.83 4.04
C PHE A 43 -10.68 1.99 3.90
N MET A 44 -10.64 2.89 4.88
CA MET A 44 -11.57 4.02 4.99
C MET A 44 -10.77 5.31 5.13
N CYS A 45 -11.05 6.30 4.29
CA CYS A 45 -10.52 7.66 4.40
C CYS A 45 -11.69 8.64 4.35
N ASN A 46 -11.83 9.51 5.36
CA ASN A 46 -12.92 10.49 5.46
C ASN A 46 -14.34 9.91 5.24
N GLY A 47 -14.58 8.68 5.69
CA GLY A 47 -15.88 8.00 5.56
C GLY A 47 -16.13 7.30 4.22
N ALA A 48 -15.23 7.44 3.24
CA ALA A 48 -15.27 6.71 1.97
C ALA A 48 -14.35 5.49 1.99
N THR A 49 -14.74 4.43 1.28
CA THR A 49 -13.87 3.29 1.02
C THR A 49 -12.84 3.66 -0.05
N VAL A 50 -11.57 3.32 0.21
CA VAL A 50 -10.44 3.58 -0.70
C VAL A 50 -9.64 2.30 -0.94
N GLY A 51 -8.94 2.23 -2.08
CA GLY A 51 -8.12 1.08 -2.45
C GLY A 51 -8.90 -0.20 -2.74
N ASP A 52 -8.14 -1.28 -2.97
CA ASP A 52 -8.69 -2.59 -3.25
C ASP A 52 -9.15 -3.29 -1.97
N GLN A 53 -10.27 -4.02 -2.08
CA GLN A 53 -10.80 -4.80 -0.97
C GLN A 53 -10.25 -6.23 -1.03
N ASN A 54 -9.39 -6.55 -0.08
CA ASN A 54 -8.76 -7.86 0.03
C ASN A 54 -9.30 -8.65 1.22
N TYR A 55 -9.04 -9.95 1.24
CA TYR A 55 -9.44 -10.85 2.32
C TYR A 55 -8.22 -11.36 3.09
N LEU A 56 -8.38 -11.49 4.41
CA LEU A 56 -7.44 -12.14 5.31
C LEU A 56 -8.05 -13.43 5.81
N LYS A 57 -7.31 -14.53 5.66
CA LYS A 57 -7.67 -15.81 6.24
C LYS A 57 -7.18 -15.85 7.69
N VAL A 58 -8.12 -16.00 8.63
CA VAL A 58 -7.84 -16.05 10.07
C VAL A 58 -8.51 -17.27 10.71
N ALA A 59 -8.11 -17.64 11.91
CA ALA A 59 -8.79 -18.70 12.68
C ALA A 59 -10.27 -18.35 12.91
N GLN A 60 -11.15 -19.36 12.91
CA GLN A 60 -12.60 -19.17 12.97
C GLN A 60 -13.08 -18.43 14.24
N ASP A 61 -12.42 -18.68 15.37
CA ASP A 61 -12.68 -18.07 16.68
C ASP A 61 -12.05 -16.69 16.84
N LYS A 62 -11.19 -16.25 15.90
CA LYS A 62 -10.54 -14.94 15.96
C LYS A 62 -11.59 -13.82 15.89
N THR A 63 -11.51 -12.89 16.84
CA THR A 63 -12.42 -11.73 16.97
C THR A 63 -11.76 -10.39 16.65
N THR A 64 -10.42 -10.36 16.53
CA THR A 64 -9.64 -9.16 16.20
C THR A 64 -8.55 -9.47 15.17
N VAL A 65 -8.08 -8.44 14.45
CA VAL A 65 -6.92 -8.50 13.56
C VAL A 65 -6.00 -7.35 13.92
N LYS A 66 -4.70 -7.61 14.09
CA LYS A 66 -3.74 -6.53 14.30
C LYS A 66 -3.44 -5.85 12.97
N VAL A 67 -3.29 -4.52 12.98
CA VAL A 67 -2.91 -3.78 11.77
C VAL A 67 -1.62 -4.32 11.15
N SER A 68 -0.66 -4.76 11.98
CA SER A 68 0.60 -5.37 11.53
C SER A 68 0.46 -6.77 10.91
N GLU A 69 -0.69 -7.43 11.06
CA GLU A 69 -0.98 -8.71 10.39
C GLU A 69 -1.51 -8.50 8.97
N ILE A 70 -1.92 -7.27 8.62
CA ILE A 70 -2.37 -6.93 7.28
C ILE A 70 -1.14 -6.81 6.36
N PRO A 71 -1.07 -7.55 5.25
CA PRO A 71 0.02 -7.44 4.29
C PRO A 71 0.21 -6.00 3.80
N ASN A 72 1.46 -5.51 3.80
CA ASN A 72 1.76 -4.13 3.40
C ASN A 72 1.31 -3.80 1.97
N ASN A 73 1.29 -4.77 1.06
CA ASN A 73 0.83 -4.61 -0.31
C ASN A 73 -0.70 -4.47 -0.44
N TYR A 74 -1.47 -4.67 0.64
CA TYR A 74 -2.91 -4.38 0.64
C TYR A 74 -3.18 -2.90 0.88
N PHE A 75 -2.26 -2.17 1.51
CA PHE A 75 -2.46 -0.76 1.82
C PHE A 75 -2.40 0.08 0.55
N PRO A 76 -3.38 0.95 0.31
CA PRO A 76 -3.39 1.79 -0.88
C PRO A 76 -2.24 2.80 -0.84
N VAL A 77 -1.61 3.02 -1.99
CA VAL A 77 -0.58 4.05 -2.18
C VAL A 77 -1.19 5.43 -1.96
N GLY A 78 -0.43 6.34 -1.35
CA GLY A 78 -0.86 7.70 -1.08
C GLY A 78 -1.76 7.87 0.14
N TYR A 79 -1.74 6.88 1.03
CA TYR A 79 -2.42 6.93 2.31
C TYR A 79 -1.49 6.53 3.45
N LYS A 80 -1.71 7.15 4.61
CA LYS A 80 -1.08 6.81 5.88
C LYS A 80 -2.09 6.12 6.79
N THR A 81 -1.68 5.03 7.43
CA THR A 81 -2.55 4.35 8.40
C THR A 81 -2.67 5.13 9.71
N VAL A 82 -3.91 5.35 10.13
CA VAL A 82 -4.27 6.01 11.40
C VAL A 82 -4.70 4.98 12.44
N SER A 83 -5.34 3.91 12.00
CA SER A 83 -5.66 2.78 12.87
C SER A 83 -4.40 2.18 13.48
N THR A 84 -4.45 1.90 14.79
CA THR A 84 -3.35 1.28 15.53
C THR A 84 -3.82 0.06 16.31
N GLY A 85 -2.94 -0.91 16.54
CA GLY A 85 -3.22 -2.04 17.42
C GLY A 85 -4.18 -3.08 16.85
N GLU A 86 -5.10 -3.56 17.68
CA GLU A 86 -6.08 -4.60 17.35
C GLU A 86 -7.40 -3.99 16.89
N LEU A 87 -7.85 -4.43 15.72
CA LEU A 87 -9.10 -4.01 15.12
C LEU A 87 -10.14 -5.13 15.25
N LYS A 88 -11.33 -4.77 15.72
CA LYS A 88 -12.42 -5.73 15.91
C LYS A 88 -12.97 -6.20 14.57
N ILE A 89 -13.12 -7.52 14.43
CA ILE A 89 -13.86 -8.14 13.34
C ILE A 89 -15.35 -7.94 13.63
N ALA A 90 -16.06 -7.35 12.67
CA ALA A 90 -17.49 -7.10 12.77
C ALA A 90 -18.19 -7.40 11.45
N LYS A 91 -19.51 -7.59 11.51
CA LYS A 91 -20.34 -7.68 10.32
C LYS A 91 -20.35 -6.34 9.58
N LEU A 92 -19.83 -6.36 8.35
CA LEU A 92 -19.93 -5.23 7.44
C LEU A 92 -21.38 -5.04 6.97
N PRO A 93 -21.74 -3.89 6.39
CA PRO A 93 -23.07 -3.67 5.80
C PRO A 93 -23.45 -4.73 4.74
N THR A 94 -22.45 -5.37 4.13
CA THR A 94 -22.63 -6.48 3.18
C THR A 94 -22.95 -7.83 3.84
N GLY A 95 -22.91 -7.92 5.18
CA GLY A 95 -23.14 -9.15 5.95
C GLY A 95 -21.88 -10.03 6.15
N GLU A 96 -20.77 -9.69 5.50
CA GLU A 96 -19.50 -10.39 5.64
C GLU A 96 -18.76 -9.99 6.92
N ASP A 97 -17.93 -10.89 7.46
CA ASP A 97 -16.97 -10.54 8.51
C ASP A 97 -15.91 -9.63 7.90
N GLY A 98 -15.63 -8.50 8.56
CA GLY A 98 -14.61 -7.58 8.08
C GLY A 98 -14.05 -6.68 9.15
N VAL A 99 -12.99 -5.99 8.76
CA VAL A 99 -12.25 -5.05 9.58
C VAL A 99 -12.12 -3.73 8.83
N LYS A 100 -12.35 -2.62 9.55
CA LYS A 100 -12.19 -1.26 9.00
C LYS A 100 -10.86 -0.69 9.44
N VAL A 101 -10.03 -0.33 8.48
CA VAL A 101 -8.74 0.32 8.70
C VAL A 101 -8.88 1.78 8.32
N MET A 102 -8.69 2.68 9.29
CA MET A 102 -8.76 4.12 9.06
C MET A 102 -7.43 4.62 8.52
N LEU A 103 -7.51 5.41 7.46
CA LEU A 103 -6.41 6.02 6.75
C LEU A 103 -6.60 7.54 6.68
N ASP A 104 -5.49 8.26 6.69
CA ASP A 104 -5.39 9.65 6.28
C ASP A 104 -4.77 9.69 4.89
N GLU A 105 -5.27 10.59 4.05
CA GLU A 105 -4.69 10.85 2.76
C GLU A 105 -3.39 11.67 2.89
N ILE A 106 -2.39 11.34 2.08
CA ILE A 106 -1.14 12.09 2.02
C ILE A 106 -0.87 12.59 0.60
N GLU A 107 -0.02 13.59 0.51
CA GLU A 107 0.50 14.05 -0.77
C GLU A 107 1.45 13.01 -1.37
N VAL A 108 1.28 12.76 -2.67
CA VAL A 108 2.08 11.85 -3.47
C VAL A 108 2.73 12.64 -4.60
N PRO A 109 4.04 12.49 -4.84
CA PRO A 109 4.68 13.08 -6.01
C PRO A 109 4.21 12.38 -7.29
N VAL A 110 3.84 13.19 -8.28
CA VAL A 110 3.49 12.79 -9.63
C VAL A 110 4.36 13.56 -10.61
N ASP A 111 4.84 12.86 -11.63
CA ASP A 111 5.69 13.45 -12.67
C ASP A 111 4.85 13.88 -13.87
N ILE A 112 5.09 15.09 -14.37
CA ILE A 112 4.46 15.59 -15.59
C ILE A 112 5.38 15.33 -16.78
N TYR A 113 4.91 14.50 -17.71
CA TYR A 113 5.58 14.19 -18.97
C TYR A 113 4.99 15.06 -20.07
N TYR A 114 5.77 16.04 -20.52
CA TYR A 114 5.43 16.84 -21.69
C TYR A 114 5.91 16.15 -22.95
N TYR A 115 4.99 15.97 -23.90
CA TYR A 115 5.28 15.45 -25.23
C TYR A 115 4.74 16.39 -26.30
N GLU A 116 5.31 16.35 -27.50
CA GLU A 116 4.81 17.08 -28.66
C GLU A 116 4.43 16.10 -29.76
N VAL A 117 3.33 16.34 -30.47
CA VAL A 117 2.98 15.58 -31.66
C VAL A 117 3.58 16.25 -32.90
N VAL A 118 4.60 15.64 -33.48
CA VAL A 118 5.26 16.09 -34.72
C VAL A 118 5.01 15.05 -35.81
N ASP A 119 4.42 15.45 -36.93
CA ASP A 119 4.07 14.56 -38.05
C ASP A 119 3.27 13.31 -37.62
N GLY A 120 2.36 13.49 -36.65
CA GLY A 120 1.53 12.41 -36.10
C GLY A 120 2.26 11.45 -35.16
N LYS A 121 3.50 11.77 -34.73
CA LYS A 121 4.28 10.98 -33.77
C LYS A 121 4.52 11.76 -32.49
N GLU A 122 4.36 11.10 -31.35
CA GLU A 122 4.72 11.67 -30.06
C GLU A 122 6.23 11.71 -29.89
N VAL A 123 6.74 12.87 -29.49
CA VAL A 123 8.14 13.11 -29.15
C VAL A 123 8.20 13.66 -27.74
N ASP A 124 8.82 12.92 -26.83
CA ASP A 124 9.01 13.38 -25.45
C ASP A 124 9.88 14.65 -25.43
N ARG A 125 9.46 15.63 -24.63
CA ARG A 125 10.09 16.96 -24.57
C ARG A 125 10.76 17.22 -23.22
N MET A 126 10.00 17.05 -22.15
CA MET A 126 10.44 17.40 -20.80
C MET A 126 9.69 16.55 -19.79
N ILE A 127 10.36 16.24 -18.68
CA ILE A 127 9.74 15.67 -17.49
C ILE A 127 9.90 16.71 -16.39
N PHE A 128 8.80 17.06 -15.73
CA PHE A 128 8.84 17.77 -14.46
C PHE A 128 8.55 16.77 -13.35
N GLU A 129 9.51 16.57 -12.46
CA GLU A 129 9.40 15.60 -11.36
C GLU A 129 8.80 16.24 -10.11
N GLY A 130 7.95 15.49 -9.40
CA GLY A 130 7.58 15.83 -8.03
C GLY A 130 6.47 16.87 -7.85
N VAL A 131 5.48 16.93 -8.74
CA VAL A 131 4.23 17.65 -8.45
C VAL A 131 3.47 16.90 -7.38
N THR A 132 3.28 17.50 -6.21
CA THR A 132 2.53 16.85 -5.13
C THR A 132 1.02 16.98 -5.35
N VAL A 133 0.34 15.85 -5.27
CA VAL A 133 -1.13 15.76 -5.38
C VAL A 133 -1.66 14.77 -4.34
N TYR A 134 -2.92 14.91 -3.94
CA TYR A 134 -3.57 13.94 -3.07
C TYR A 134 -3.97 12.68 -3.85
N ALA A 135 -3.94 11.50 -3.21
CA ALA A 135 -4.22 10.21 -3.86
C ALA A 135 -5.63 10.09 -4.50
N SER A 136 -6.60 10.83 -3.96
CA SER A 136 -7.98 10.95 -4.43
C SER A 136 -8.10 11.86 -5.65
N GLN A 137 -7.07 12.68 -5.91
CA GLN A 137 -7.02 13.54 -7.07
C GLN A 137 -6.82 12.69 -8.33
N LYS A 138 -7.75 12.81 -9.27
CA LYS A 138 -7.72 12.02 -10.52
C LYS A 138 -7.01 12.73 -11.66
N THR A 139 -6.87 14.05 -11.55
CA THR A 139 -6.39 14.89 -12.63
C THR A 139 -5.58 16.08 -12.13
N ILE A 140 -4.74 16.66 -12.99
CA ILE A 140 -4.19 18.01 -12.79
C ILE A 140 -4.91 18.98 -13.72
N THR A 141 -5.03 20.25 -13.30
CA THR A 141 -5.66 21.28 -14.15
C THR A 141 -4.68 21.77 -15.21
N LYS A 142 -5.20 22.40 -16.27
CA LYS A 142 -4.37 23.09 -17.26
C LYS A 142 -3.45 24.13 -16.63
N LYS A 143 -3.96 24.93 -15.70
CA LYS A 143 -3.17 25.93 -14.98
C LYS A 143 -1.95 25.32 -14.26
N VAL A 144 -2.12 24.15 -13.65
CA VAL A 144 -1.01 23.42 -13.01
C VAL A 144 0.00 22.97 -14.05
N ALA A 145 -0.47 22.40 -15.16
CA ALA A 145 0.41 21.99 -16.26
C ALA A 145 1.15 23.18 -16.89
N GLU A 146 0.52 24.33 -17.07
CA GLU A 146 1.15 25.55 -17.61
C GLU A 146 2.19 26.12 -16.63
N GLN A 147 1.88 26.11 -15.32
CA GLN A 147 2.83 26.53 -14.28
C GLN A 147 4.15 25.76 -14.36
N TYR A 148 4.10 24.44 -14.58
CA TYR A 148 5.30 23.59 -14.64
C TYR A 148 5.94 23.51 -16.03
N ALA A 149 5.19 23.81 -17.09
CA ALA A 149 5.74 23.99 -18.44
C ALA A 149 6.61 25.26 -18.53
N GLY A 150 6.24 26.29 -17.74
CA GLY A 150 6.90 27.59 -17.72
C GLY A 150 6.86 28.28 -19.10
N ASP A 151 7.84 29.15 -19.36
CA ASP A 151 7.92 29.88 -20.63
C ASP A 151 8.54 29.07 -21.77
N THR A 152 8.87 27.80 -21.54
CA THR A 152 9.55 26.95 -22.55
C THR A 152 8.54 26.25 -23.46
N TYR A 153 7.38 25.90 -22.92
CA TYR A 153 6.36 25.13 -23.63
C TYR A 153 4.96 25.71 -23.43
N THR A 154 4.18 25.73 -24.50
CA THR A 154 2.75 26.01 -24.47
C THR A 154 1.97 24.71 -24.35
N VAL A 155 1.22 24.53 -23.26
CA VAL A 155 0.34 23.36 -23.07
C VAL A 155 -0.75 23.31 -24.13
N VAL A 156 -0.88 22.16 -24.78
CA VAL A 156 -1.92 21.85 -25.77
C VAL A 156 -3.07 21.12 -25.07
N GLY A 157 -4.30 21.54 -25.39
CA GLY A 157 -5.53 21.03 -24.77
C GLY A 157 -6.01 21.88 -23.59
N ASP A 158 -7.27 21.68 -23.20
CA ASP A 158 -7.93 22.46 -22.14
C ASP A 158 -7.83 21.80 -20.76
N GLY A 159 -7.31 20.56 -20.70
CA GLY A 159 -7.34 19.73 -19.51
C GLY A 159 -8.78 19.43 -19.04
N PRO A 160 -8.95 18.93 -17.81
CA PRO A 160 -7.89 18.51 -16.90
C PRO A 160 -7.19 17.23 -17.41
N PHE A 161 -5.94 17.02 -17.04
CA PHE A 161 -5.11 15.91 -17.51
C PHE A 161 -5.12 14.76 -16.49
N THR A 162 -5.42 13.55 -16.93
CA THR A 162 -5.58 12.38 -16.05
C THR A 162 -4.25 11.88 -15.52
N ILE A 163 -4.20 11.67 -14.20
CA ILE A 163 -3.06 11.05 -13.52
C ILE A 163 -3.13 9.53 -13.72
N ASN A 164 -2.03 8.95 -14.19
CA ASN A 164 -1.81 7.52 -14.22
C ASN A 164 -1.15 7.08 -12.90
N TRP A 165 -1.96 6.53 -11.99
CA TRP A 165 -1.51 6.04 -10.69
C TRP A 165 -0.72 4.71 -10.76
N SER A 166 -0.65 4.04 -11.91
CA SER A 166 0.19 2.84 -12.05
C SER A 166 1.69 3.16 -12.06
N ASN A 167 2.05 4.37 -12.49
CA ASN A 167 3.43 4.84 -12.57
C ASN A 167 3.62 6.26 -12.03
N ASN A 168 2.59 6.84 -11.40
CA ASN A 168 2.56 8.20 -10.86
C ASN A 168 2.95 9.27 -11.90
N THR A 169 2.40 9.17 -13.11
CA THR A 169 2.69 10.14 -14.18
C THR A 169 1.44 10.78 -14.73
N VAL A 170 1.58 11.96 -15.31
CA VAL A 170 0.56 12.57 -16.17
C VAL A 170 1.21 13.00 -17.47
N ARG A 171 0.60 12.62 -18.59
CA ARG A 171 1.07 13.01 -19.93
C ARG A 171 0.31 14.25 -20.38
N VAL A 172 1.05 15.26 -20.82
CA VAL A 172 0.51 16.54 -21.29
C VAL A 172 1.12 16.86 -22.63
N GLU A 173 0.28 17.06 -23.65
CA GLU A 173 0.79 17.57 -24.92
C GLU A 173 1.21 19.04 -24.74
N ALA A 174 2.38 19.41 -25.23
CA ALA A 174 2.85 20.79 -25.22
C ALA A 174 3.75 21.07 -26.42
N LYS A 175 3.66 22.30 -26.94
CA LYS A 175 4.48 22.79 -28.06
C LYS A 175 5.62 23.63 -27.53
N LYS A 176 6.81 23.44 -28.08
CA LYS A 176 7.93 24.32 -27.76
C LYS A 176 7.65 25.72 -28.29
N ASN A 177 7.92 26.73 -27.45
CA ASN A 177 7.80 28.14 -27.83
C ASN A 177 8.89 28.57 -28.81
#